data_AF-A0A918T0J4-F1
#
_entry.id   AF-A0A918T0J4-F1
#
_cell.length_a   1.000
_cell.length_b   1.000
_cell.length_c   1.000
_cell.angle_alpha   90.00
_cell.angle_beta   90.00
_cell.angle_gamma   90.00
#
_symmetry.space_group_name_H-M   'P 1'
#
loop_
_entity.id
_entity.type
_entity.pdbx_description
1 polymer ?
#
loop_
_entity_poly.entity_id
_entity_poly.type
_entity_poly.pdbx_seq_one_letter_code
_entity_poly.pdbx_strand_id
1 'polypeptide(L)'
;MYLPGATRGGLIAAERHAAFSEANFHRYCQQACKAQTAKVDEKAFAQDVCIVARVAAGPGDEQAGVPDPAVVAFAVRDTLRVSEEGLPLEEVRQALGAPEENSATPFECGSAFSEGDIREFRYPDLVLETDGSRAVVRSMVVSDRNQLVLSSGEKVGQVNEDQFQRLFGERAERVGEFYRIGASGDGNWETAYDFYFENGRLAHIAYWIGC
;
A
#
# COMPACT_ATOMS: atom_id res chain seq x y z
N MET A 1 3.65 11.47 7.78
CA MET A 1 3.26 12.83 7.31
C MET A 1 1.80 12.75 6.98
N TYR A 2 0.98 13.62 7.55
CA TYR A 2 -0.47 13.53 7.40
C TYR A 2 -0.94 14.56 6.40
N LEU A 3 -1.37 14.14 5.21
CA LEU A 3 -2.35 14.92 4.46
C LEU A 3 -3.67 14.84 5.23
N PRO A 4 -4.26 15.95 5.69
CA PRO A 4 -5.55 15.90 6.36
C PRO A 4 -6.62 15.36 5.39
N GLY A 5 -7.63 14.65 5.91
CA GLY A 5 -8.65 13.95 5.12
C GLY A 5 -9.39 14.79 4.07
N ALA A 6 -9.40 16.12 4.22
CA ALA A 6 -9.94 17.06 3.25
C ALA A 6 -9.13 17.13 1.94
N THR A 7 -7.81 17.07 2.04
CA THR A 7 -6.87 17.12 0.92
C THR A 7 -6.79 15.75 0.21
N ARG A 8 -7.09 14.68 0.95
CA ARG A 8 -7.12 13.29 0.50
C ARG A 8 -8.21 13.00 -0.55
N GLY A 9 -9.43 13.50 -0.34
CA GLY A 9 -10.51 13.38 -1.34
C GLY A 9 -10.24 14.20 -2.62
N GLY A 10 -9.56 15.34 -2.47
CA GLY A 10 -9.14 16.18 -3.59
C GLY A 10 -8.04 15.55 -4.46
N LEU A 11 -7.10 14.84 -3.84
CA LEU A 11 -6.04 14.10 -4.55
C LEU A 11 -6.62 12.96 -5.39
N ILE A 12 -7.49 12.15 -4.77
CA ILE A 12 -8.18 11.03 -5.42
C ILE A 12 -9.00 11.54 -6.61
N ALA A 13 -9.76 12.62 -6.42
CA ALA A 13 -10.50 13.24 -7.52
C ALA A 13 -9.56 13.75 -8.64
N ALA A 14 -8.40 14.34 -8.29
CA ALA A 14 -7.44 14.84 -9.28
C ALA A 14 -6.76 13.71 -10.07
N GLU A 15 -6.38 12.60 -9.41
CA GLU A 15 -5.86 11.39 -10.05
C GLU A 15 -6.89 10.78 -11.01
N ARG A 16 -8.15 10.62 -10.56
CA ARG A 16 -9.25 10.11 -11.38
C ARG A 16 -9.52 10.94 -12.63
N HIS A 17 -9.29 12.26 -12.58
CA HIS A 17 -9.55 13.17 -13.69
C HIS A 17 -8.33 13.45 -14.58
N ALA A 18 -7.20 12.76 -14.37
CA ALA A 18 -5.92 13.04 -15.05
C ALA A 18 -5.47 14.51 -14.95
N ALA A 19 -6.01 15.25 -13.97
CA ALA A 19 -5.66 16.63 -13.66
C ALA A 19 -4.63 16.64 -12.51
N PHE A 20 -3.67 15.72 -12.60
CA PHE A 20 -2.70 15.39 -11.56
C PHE A 20 -1.29 15.46 -12.14
N SER A 21 -0.38 16.13 -11.43
CA SER A 21 1.03 16.15 -11.76
C SER A 21 1.80 15.22 -10.82
N GLU A 22 2.07 14.01 -11.29
CA GLU A 22 2.85 12.99 -10.56
C GLU A 22 4.20 13.54 -10.09
N ALA A 23 4.88 14.31 -10.95
CA ALA A 23 6.16 14.93 -10.64
C ALA A 23 6.08 15.99 -9.52
N ASN A 24 4.98 16.75 -9.43
CA ASN A 24 4.80 17.74 -8.36
C ASN A 24 4.38 17.08 -7.05
N PHE A 25 3.52 16.06 -7.11
CA PHE A 25 3.18 15.24 -5.95
C PHE A 25 4.44 14.61 -5.35
N HIS A 26 5.27 13.94 -6.17
CA HIS A 26 6.53 13.36 -5.72
C HIS A 26 7.48 14.39 -5.09
N ARG A 27 7.56 15.59 -5.66
CA ARG A 27 8.39 16.67 -5.09
C ARG A 27 7.86 17.14 -3.74
N TYR A 28 6.53 17.25 -3.60
CA TYR A 28 5.89 17.61 -2.34
C TYR A 28 6.12 16.55 -1.27
N CYS A 29 5.89 15.28 -1.60
CA CYS A 29 6.22 14.12 -0.77
C CYS A 29 7.66 14.20 -0.23
N GLN A 30 8.63 14.42 -1.13
CA GLN A 30 10.05 14.48 -0.77
C GLN A 30 10.38 15.68 0.12
N GLN A 31 9.84 16.86 -0.16
CA GLN A 31 10.09 18.07 0.63
C GLN A 31 9.51 17.94 2.03
N ALA A 32 8.29 17.45 2.10
CA ALA A 32 7.56 17.36 3.32
C ALA A 32 8.12 16.18 4.18
N CYS A 33 8.52 15.07 3.55
CA CYS A 33 9.31 14.00 4.16
C CYS A 33 10.60 14.51 4.82
N LYS A 34 11.42 15.28 4.09
CA LYS A 34 12.69 15.84 4.58
C LYS A 34 12.53 16.85 5.71
N ALA A 35 11.40 17.54 5.77
CA ALA A 35 11.17 18.60 6.74
C ALA A 35 10.59 18.07 8.08
N GLN A 36 10.19 16.80 8.18
CA GLN A 36 9.41 16.24 9.31
C GLN A 36 8.23 17.15 9.72
N THR A 37 7.71 17.95 8.79
CA THR A 37 6.74 19.00 9.11
C THR A 37 5.37 18.38 9.26
N ALA A 38 4.85 18.37 10.50
CA ALA A 38 3.48 17.95 10.82
C ALA A 38 2.37 18.87 10.23
N LYS A 39 2.73 19.84 9.37
CA LYS A 39 1.81 20.80 8.77
C LYS A 39 2.03 20.86 7.27
N VAL A 40 1.20 20.12 6.55
CA VAL A 40 0.96 20.33 5.12
C VAL A 40 0.15 21.62 4.98
N ASP A 41 0.65 22.58 4.19
CA ASP A 41 -0.19 23.69 3.72
C ASP A 41 -1.11 23.15 2.62
N GLU A 42 -2.34 22.80 3.02
CA GLU A 42 -3.37 22.21 2.15
C GLU A 42 -3.65 23.05 0.91
N LYS A 43 -3.56 24.38 1.04
CA LYS A 43 -3.87 25.30 -0.05
C LYS A 43 -2.75 25.32 -1.08
N ALA A 44 -1.50 25.33 -0.65
CA ALA A 44 -0.35 25.22 -1.54
C ALA A 44 -0.34 23.86 -2.25
N PHE A 45 -0.64 22.78 -1.51
CA PHE A 45 -0.73 21.44 -2.07
C PHE A 45 -1.80 21.31 -3.16
N ALA A 46 -3.03 21.75 -2.89
CA ALA A 46 -4.12 21.69 -3.84
C ALA A 46 -3.88 22.55 -5.09
N GLN A 47 -3.06 23.61 -5.00
CA GLN A 47 -2.71 24.46 -6.14
C GLN A 47 -1.60 23.87 -7.01
N ASP A 48 -0.61 23.22 -6.40
CA ASP A 48 0.58 22.73 -7.09
C ASP A 48 0.43 21.30 -7.64
N VAL A 49 -0.42 20.49 -7.01
CA VAL A 49 -0.63 19.06 -7.34
C VAL A 49 -1.93 18.83 -8.13
N CYS A 50 -3.02 19.50 -7.76
CA CYS A 50 -4.32 19.35 -8.41
C CYS A 50 -4.52 20.43 -9.47
N ILE A 51 -4.29 20.10 -10.75
CA ILE A 51 -4.27 21.08 -11.84
C ILE A 51 -5.65 21.73 -12.05
N VAL A 52 -6.76 21.04 -11.76
CA VAL A 52 -8.10 21.64 -11.66
C VAL A 52 -8.99 20.79 -10.75
N ALA A 53 -9.06 21.10 -9.45
CA ALA A 53 -10.13 20.55 -8.60
C ALA A 53 -10.48 21.50 -7.45
N ARG A 54 -11.44 22.40 -7.68
CA ARG A 54 -12.23 22.98 -6.58
C ARG A 54 -13.28 21.94 -6.19
N VAL A 55 -12.96 21.04 -5.28
CA VAL A 55 -13.96 20.16 -4.66
C VAL A 55 -13.85 20.29 -3.15
N ALA A 56 -14.97 20.64 -2.53
CA ALA A 56 -15.08 20.88 -1.10
C ALA A 56 -15.00 19.56 -0.32
N ALA A 57 -14.20 19.55 0.73
CA ALA A 57 -14.05 18.44 1.66
C ALA A 57 -15.26 18.30 2.60
N GLY A 58 -15.72 17.05 2.81
CA GLY A 58 -16.66 16.68 3.87
C GLY A 58 -15.94 16.27 5.18
N PRO A 59 -16.65 16.28 6.32
CA PRO A 59 -16.07 15.99 7.63
C PRO A 59 -15.67 14.51 7.77
N GLY A 60 -14.58 14.27 8.50
CA GLY A 60 -13.95 12.95 8.68
C GLY A 60 -14.72 12.01 9.62
N ASP A 61 -14.64 10.72 9.29
CA ASP A 61 -15.36 9.65 9.98
C ASP A 61 -14.55 9.00 11.10
N GLU A 62 -15.27 8.63 12.16
CA GLU A 62 -14.84 7.85 13.32
C GLU A 62 -14.28 6.47 12.93
N GLN A 63 -13.36 5.95 13.75
CA GLN A 63 -12.74 4.62 13.61
C GLN A 63 -13.78 3.51 13.71
N ALA A 64 -14.36 3.13 12.57
CA ALA A 64 -15.09 1.88 12.41
C ALA A 64 -14.10 0.71 12.37
N GLY A 65 -14.43 -0.40 13.05
CA GLY A 65 -13.66 -1.65 12.94
C GLY A 65 -13.58 -2.13 11.48
N VAL A 66 -12.57 -2.93 11.17
CA VAL A 66 -12.28 -3.42 9.81
C VAL A 66 -13.53 -4.13 9.21
N PRO A 67 -14.18 -3.58 8.17
CA PRO A 67 -15.29 -4.24 7.51
C PRO A 67 -14.79 -5.42 6.65
N ASP A 68 -15.53 -6.52 6.68
CA ASP A 68 -15.22 -7.73 5.92
C ASP A 68 -15.59 -7.61 4.43
N PRO A 69 -14.87 -8.29 3.52
CA PRO A 69 -13.61 -9.00 3.77
C PRO A 69 -12.41 -8.05 3.71
N ALA A 70 -11.44 -8.28 4.60
CA ALA A 70 -10.20 -7.52 4.66
C ALA A 70 -8.99 -8.38 4.31
N VAL A 71 -8.02 -7.81 3.60
CA VAL A 71 -6.69 -8.45 3.47
C VAL A 71 -5.96 -8.26 4.79
N VAL A 72 -5.78 -9.34 5.55
CA VAL A 72 -5.19 -9.31 6.90
C VAL A 72 -3.76 -9.86 6.94
N ALA A 73 -3.34 -10.56 5.89
CA ALA A 73 -1.99 -11.07 5.72
C ALA A 73 -1.74 -11.52 4.27
N PHE A 74 -0.49 -11.88 3.99
CA PHE A 74 -0.06 -12.59 2.79
C PHE A 74 0.44 -13.98 3.17
N ALA A 75 -0.06 -14.99 2.48
CA ALA A 75 0.51 -16.34 2.51
C ALA A 75 1.63 -16.38 1.47
N VAL A 76 2.86 -16.63 1.91
CA VAL A 76 4.07 -16.60 1.08
C VAL A 76 4.71 -17.99 1.06
N ARG A 77 4.96 -18.49 -0.14
CA ARG A 77 5.51 -19.84 -0.41
C ARG A 77 4.86 -20.95 0.41
N ASP A 78 3.54 -20.87 0.61
CA ASP A 78 2.72 -21.80 1.41
C ASP A 78 3.13 -22.01 2.88
N THR A 79 4.16 -21.32 3.35
CA THR A 79 4.82 -21.59 4.65
C THR A 79 4.73 -20.40 5.59
N LEU A 80 4.73 -19.18 5.07
CA LEU A 80 4.71 -17.97 5.87
C LEU A 80 3.35 -17.28 5.78
N ARG A 81 2.92 -16.68 6.89
CA ARG A 81 1.77 -15.77 6.95
C ARG A 81 2.25 -14.42 7.46
N VAL A 82 2.45 -13.47 6.56
CA VAL A 82 2.97 -12.13 6.89
C VAL A 82 1.82 -11.15 7.02
N SER A 83 1.53 -10.71 8.24
CA SER A 83 0.58 -9.62 8.52
C SER A 83 1.27 -8.25 8.45
N GLU A 84 0.49 -7.18 8.64
CA GLU A 84 1.00 -5.81 8.76
C GLU A 84 1.99 -5.64 9.93
N GLU A 85 1.84 -6.42 11.00
CA GLU A 85 2.77 -6.41 12.15
C GLU A 85 4.15 -7.01 11.81
N GLY A 86 4.24 -7.74 10.70
CA GLY A 86 5.43 -8.43 10.23
C GLY A 86 5.66 -9.79 10.89
N LEU A 87 6.57 -10.57 10.30
CA LEU A 87 7.06 -11.83 10.88
C LEU A 87 8.50 -11.69 11.36
N PRO A 88 8.93 -12.45 12.39
CA PRO A 88 10.32 -12.49 12.80
C PRO A 88 11.25 -12.80 11.63
N LEU A 89 12.32 -12.03 11.48
CA LEU A 89 13.24 -12.13 10.35
C LEU A 89 13.93 -13.50 10.28
N GLU A 90 14.18 -14.11 11.44
CA GLU A 90 14.75 -15.46 11.52
C GLU A 90 13.83 -16.52 10.90
N GLU A 91 12.52 -16.44 11.14
CA GLU A 91 11.54 -17.34 10.51
C GLU A 91 11.50 -17.15 8.99
N VAL A 92 11.56 -15.88 8.55
CA VAL A 92 11.63 -15.54 7.12
C VAL A 92 12.87 -16.14 6.48
N ARG A 93 14.04 -16.03 7.12
CA ARG A 93 15.30 -16.60 6.62
C ARG A 93 15.29 -18.11 6.60
N GLN A 94 14.70 -18.75 7.60
CA GLN A 94 14.57 -20.22 7.65
C GLN A 94 13.68 -20.73 6.51
N ALA A 95 12.58 -20.04 6.20
CA ALA A 95 11.64 -20.46 5.18
C ALA A 95 12.05 -20.08 3.74
N LEU A 96 12.59 -18.87 3.55
CA LEU A 96 12.88 -18.33 2.21
C LEU A 96 14.35 -18.39 1.82
N GLY A 97 15.25 -18.61 2.79
CA GLY A 97 16.69 -18.51 2.59
C GLY A 97 17.18 -17.06 2.49
N ALA A 98 18.40 -16.91 1.95
CA ALA A 98 18.99 -15.60 1.70
C ALA A 98 18.29 -14.89 0.53
N PRO A 99 18.10 -13.56 0.61
CA PRO A 99 17.58 -12.79 -0.52
C PRO A 99 18.63 -12.68 -1.64
N GLU A 100 18.15 -12.43 -2.86
CA GLU A 100 19.00 -12.17 -4.03
C GLU A 100 19.67 -10.80 -3.93
N GLU A 101 18.95 -9.83 -3.36
CA GLU A 101 19.45 -8.49 -3.09
C GLU A 101 19.07 -8.04 -1.68
N ASN A 102 19.99 -7.31 -1.06
CA ASN A 102 19.79 -6.69 0.24
C ASN A 102 20.26 -5.22 0.17
N SER A 103 19.32 -4.29 0.01
CA SER A 103 19.59 -2.86 -0.15
C SER A 103 19.02 -2.04 0.99
N ALA A 104 19.49 -0.80 1.17
CA ALA A 104 18.78 0.14 2.02
C ALA A 104 17.37 0.35 1.47
N THR A 105 16.39 0.56 2.35
CA THR A 105 15.04 0.86 1.89
C THR A 105 15.02 2.13 1.03
N PRO A 106 14.32 2.15 -0.11
CA PRO A 106 14.11 3.39 -0.88
C PRO A 106 13.10 4.32 -0.20
N PHE A 107 12.40 3.85 0.84
CA PHE A 107 11.36 4.60 1.53
C PHE A 107 11.96 5.49 2.61
N GLU A 108 12.24 6.76 2.26
CA GLU A 108 12.60 7.79 3.26
C GLU A 108 11.41 8.15 4.18
N CYS A 109 10.17 7.98 3.68
CA CYS A 109 8.93 8.15 4.43
C CYS A 109 7.92 7.05 4.11
N GLY A 110 7.14 6.64 5.12
CA GLY A 110 6.16 5.54 5.00
C GLY A 110 6.76 4.13 4.99
N SER A 111 8.04 4.01 5.39
CA SER A 111 8.59 2.74 5.84
C SER A 111 7.65 2.10 6.88
N ALA A 112 7.54 0.76 6.85
CA ALA A 112 6.74 0.00 7.80
C ALA A 112 7.35 0.06 9.21
N PHE A 113 8.62 0.47 9.27
CA PHE A 113 9.38 0.62 10.49
C PHE A 113 9.87 2.06 10.62
N SER A 114 9.75 2.62 11.82
CA SER A 114 10.25 3.96 12.14
C SER A 114 11.70 3.97 12.63
N GLU A 115 12.22 2.80 13.01
CA GLU A 115 13.53 2.62 13.64
C GLU A 115 14.18 1.30 13.18
N GLY A 116 15.50 1.19 13.34
CA GLY A 116 16.27 0.00 12.96
C GLY A 116 17.11 0.20 11.68
N ASP A 117 17.81 -0.86 11.26
CA ASP A 117 18.49 -0.90 9.96
C ASP A 117 17.44 -1.30 8.91
N ILE A 118 16.76 -0.29 8.36
CA ILE A 118 15.63 -0.50 7.47
C ILE A 118 16.13 -0.88 6.08
N ARG A 119 15.82 -2.11 5.68
CA ARG A 119 16.35 -2.72 4.45
C ARG A 119 15.27 -3.39 3.63
N GLU A 120 15.49 -3.47 2.33
CA GLU A 120 14.70 -4.29 1.41
C GLU A 120 15.43 -5.60 1.10
N PHE A 121 14.72 -6.71 1.29
CA PHE A 121 15.13 -8.04 0.87
C PHE A 121 14.34 -8.43 -0.37
N ARG A 122 15.03 -8.60 -1.49
CA ARG A 122 14.42 -8.98 -2.77
C ARG A 122 14.62 -10.47 -3.03
N TYR A 123 13.52 -11.11 -3.39
CA TYR A 123 13.43 -12.47 -3.90
C TYR A 123 12.77 -12.41 -5.29
N PRO A 124 12.82 -13.48 -6.11
CA PRO A 124 12.30 -13.46 -7.47
C PRO A 124 10.85 -13.00 -7.61
N ASP A 125 10.02 -13.32 -6.63
CA ASP A 125 8.57 -13.17 -6.63
C ASP A 125 8.05 -12.32 -5.46
N LEU A 126 8.95 -11.73 -4.67
CA LEU A 126 8.62 -11.11 -3.39
C LEU A 126 9.66 -10.06 -3.00
N VAL A 127 9.19 -8.92 -2.50
CA VAL A 127 10.01 -7.93 -1.82
C VAL A 127 9.49 -7.77 -0.41
N LEU A 128 10.40 -7.90 0.55
CA LEU A 128 10.13 -7.65 1.97
C LEU A 128 10.90 -6.41 2.43
N GLU A 129 10.31 -5.60 3.30
CA GLU A 129 11.05 -4.61 4.09
C GLU A 129 11.28 -5.18 5.49
N THR A 130 12.42 -4.88 6.09
CA THR A 130 12.78 -5.33 7.45
C THR A 130 13.48 -4.22 8.24
N ASP A 131 13.26 -4.18 9.55
CA ASP A 131 14.02 -3.37 10.52
C ASP A 131 15.26 -4.10 11.10
N GLY A 132 15.53 -5.33 10.62
CA GLY A 132 16.55 -6.23 11.15
C GLY A 132 16.02 -7.24 12.18
N SER A 133 14.79 -7.06 12.68
CA SER A 133 14.14 -7.97 13.64
C SER A 133 12.92 -8.68 13.05
N ARG A 134 12.13 -7.98 12.26
CA ARG A 134 10.91 -8.47 11.60
C ARG A 134 10.82 -7.98 10.17
N ALA A 135 9.99 -8.61 9.36
CA ALA A 135 9.79 -8.26 7.97
C ALA A 135 8.32 -8.24 7.55
N VAL A 136 7.96 -7.31 6.66
CA VAL A 136 6.64 -7.15 6.07
C VAL A 136 6.70 -7.24 4.55
N VAL A 137 5.59 -7.62 3.91
CA VAL A 137 5.50 -7.67 2.44
C VAL A 137 5.36 -6.25 1.88
N ARG A 138 6.25 -5.89 0.94
CA ARG A 138 6.14 -4.66 0.15
C ARG A 138 5.67 -4.91 -1.27
N SER A 139 6.00 -6.04 -1.84
CA SER A 139 5.56 -6.38 -3.18
C SER A 139 5.58 -7.89 -3.34
N MET A 140 4.63 -8.44 -4.10
CA MET A 140 4.51 -9.88 -4.30
C MET A 140 3.86 -10.19 -5.64
N VAL A 141 4.43 -11.16 -6.36
CA VAL A 141 3.78 -11.78 -7.51
C VAL A 141 2.78 -12.82 -7.01
N VAL A 142 1.53 -12.69 -7.43
CA VAL A 142 0.42 -13.56 -7.02
C VAL A 142 0.46 -14.87 -7.79
N SER A 143 0.42 -15.97 -7.04
CA SER A 143 0.48 -17.33 -7.59
C SER A 143 -0.20 -18.33 -6.64
N ASP A 144 -0.17 -19.62 -6.97
CA ASP A 144 -0.66 -20.66 -6.06
C ASP A 144 0.10 -20.69 -4.72
N ARG A 145 1.35 -20.19 -4.71
CA ARG A 145 2.21 -20.16 -3.53
C ARG A 145 2.18 -18.84 -2.77
N ASN A 146 1.70 -17.78 -3.42
CA ASN A 146 1.74 -16.41 -2.95
C ASN A 146 0.33 -15.81 -3.06
N GLN A 147 -0.37 -15.78 -1.94
CA GLN A 147 -1.82 -15.53 -1.89
C GLN A 147 -2.15 -14.47 -0.85
N LEU A 148 -3.25 -13.78 -1.07
CA LEU A 148 -3.89 -12.94 -0.07
C LEU A 148 -4.54 -13.81 0.99
N VAL A 149 -4.51 -13.40 2.25
CA VAL A 149 -5.28 -14.02 3.33
C VAL A 149 -6.35 -13.03 3.79
N LEU A 150 -7.60 -13.43 3.64
CA LEU A 150 -8.74 -12.61 4.05
C LEU A 150 -9.00 -12.73 5.56
N SER A 151 -9.76 -11.80 6.12
CA SER A 151 -10.24 -11.82 7.51
C SER A 151 -11.05 -13.08 7.83
N SER A 152 -11.72 -13.68 6.83
CA SER A 152 -12.38 -14.98 6.93
C SER A 152 -11.42 -16.17 7.05
N GLY A 153 -10.12 -15.96 6.83
CA GLY A 153 -9.09 -17.00 6.71
C GLY A 153 -8.99 -17.60 5.32
N GLU A 154 -9.84 -17.21 4.37
CA GLU A 154 -9.76 -17.63 2.97
C GLU A 154 -8.46 -17.17 2.32
N LYS A 155 -7.84 -18.05 1.52
CA LYS A 155 -6.67 -17.72 0.71
C LYS A 155 -7.10 -17.43 -0.71
N VAL A 156 -6.75 -16.24 -1.21
CA VAL A 156 -7.10 -15.78 -2.55
C VAL A 156 -5.82 -15.64 -3.38
N GLY A 157 -5.68 -16.51 -4.38
CA GLY A 157 -4.59 -16.47 -5.35
C GLY A 157 -4.95 -15.66 -6.59
N GLN A 158 -4.62 -16.20 -7.77
CA GLN A 158 -4.94 -15.55 -9.04
C GLN A 158 -6.44 -15.54 -9.31
N VAL A 159 -7.05 -14.36 -9.16
CA VAL A 159 -8.47 -14.10 -9.47
C VAL A 159 -8.58 -13.17 -10.68
N ASN A 160 -9.68 -13.26 -11.42
CA ASN A 160 -9.97 -12.26 -12.45
C ASN A 160 -10.59 -10.99 -11.84
N GLU A 161 -10.72 -9.92 -12.65
CA GLU A 161 -11.29 -8.65 -12.18
C GLU A 161 -12.71 -8.82 -11.63
N ASP A 162 -13.56 -9.62 -12.27
CA ASP A 162 -14.94 -9.86 -11.80
C ASP A 162 -14.98 -10.50 -10.41
N GLN A 163 -14.10 -11.49 -10.17
CA GLN A 163 -13.97 -12.14 -8.87
C GLN A 163 -13.40 -11.18 -7.83
N PHE A 164 -12.39 -10.41 -8.19
CA PHE A 164 -11.80 -9.40 -7.33
C PHE A 164 -12.82 -8.34 -6.91
N GLN A 165 -13.61 -7.82 -7.85
CA GLN A 165 -14.67 -6.85 -7.57
C GLN A 165 -15.81 -7.46 -6.73
N ARG A 166 -16.13 -8.75 -6.89
CA ARG A 166 -17.11 -9.40 -6.00
C ARG A 166 -16.58 -9.53 -4.57
N LEU A 167 -15.28 -9.72 -4.40
CA LEU A 167 -14.65 -9.84 -3.08
C LEU A 167 -14.48 -8.48 -2.42
N PHE A 168 -14.00 -7.48 -3.16
CA PHE A 168 -13.52 -6.23 -2.59
C PHE A 168 -14.26 -5.00 -3.11
N GLY A 169 -15.28 -5.11 -3.96
CA GLY A 169 -15.81 -4.00 -4.78
C GLY A 169 -16.22 -2.75 -4.02
N GLU A 170 -16.74 -2.87 -2.79
CA GLU A 170 -17.09 -1.70 -1.96
C GLU A 170 -15.85 -1.02 -1.35
N ARG A 171 -14.72 -1.73 -1.28
CA ARG A 171 -13.45 -1.29 -0.67
C ARG A 171 -12.35 -0.99 -1.69
N ALA A 172 -12.45 -1.55 -2.88
CA ALA A 172 -11.48 -1.44 -3.94
C ALA A 172 -11.81 -0.25 -4.84
N GLU A 173 -10.87 0.66 -4.97
CA GLU A 173 -10.98 1.77 -5.92
C GLU A 173 -10.15 1.49 -7.16
N ARG A 174 -10.69 1.77 -8.34
CA ARG A 174 -9.90 1.72 -9.57
C ARG A 174 -9.10 3.01 -9.73
N VAL A 175 -7.78 2.87 -9.84
CA VAL A 175 -6.83 3.97 -10.08
C VAL A 175 -6.04 3.64 -11.34
N GLY A 176 -6.47 4.21 -12.47
CA GLY A 176 -5.91 3.87 -13.78
C GLY A 176 -6.02 2.38 -14.11
N GLU A 177 -4.87 1.72 -14.13
CA GLU A 177 -4.67 0.31 -14.53
C GLU A 177 -4.69 -0.69 -13.36
N PHE A 178 -4.81 -0.22 -12.11
CA PHE A 178 -4.83 -1.09 -10.93
C PHE A 178 -6.02 -0.79 -10.03
N TYR A 179 -6.30 -1.71 -9.10
CA TYR A 179 -7.22 -1.46 -8.00
C TYR A 179 -6.41 -1.19 -6.74
N ARG A 180 -6.84 -0.25 -5.91
CA ARG A 180 -6.21 0.05 -4.63
C ARG A 180 -7.17 -0.29 -3.50
N ILE A 181 -6.66 -0.89 -2.43
CA ILE A 181 -7.40 -1.17 -1.20
C ILE A 181 -6.57 -0.63 -0.03
N GLY A 182 -7.17 0.20 0.83
CA GLY A 182 -6.55 0.65 2.08
C GLY A 182 -6.08 -0.54 2.92
N ALA A 183 -4.86 -0.46 3.44
CA ALA A 183 -4.25 -1.55 4.22
C ALA A 183 -4.94 -1.70 5.58
N SER A 184 -5.42 -0.59 6.15
CA SER A 184 -6.21 -0.56 7.37
C SER A 184 -7.71 -0.65 7.08
N GLY A 185 -8.44 -1.21 8.04
CA GLY A 185 -9.87 -1.44 7.90
C GLY A 185 -10.76 -0.22 8.06
N ASP A 186 -10.24 0.86 8.63
CA ASP A 186 -10.91 2.17 8.63
C ASP A 186 -11.01 2.78 7.22
N GLY A 187 -10.50 2.07 6.20
CA GLY A 187 -10.46 2.57 4.84
C GLY A 187 -9.55 3.76 4.74
N ASN A 188 -8.48 3.86 5.56
CA ASN A 188 -7.41 4.83 5.40
C ASN A 188 -6.55 4.47 4.17
N TRP A 189 -6.12 5.50 3.46
CA TRP A 189 -5.29 5.42 2.24
C TRP A 189 -3.98 6.16 2.53
N GLU A 190 -3.56 6.24 3.78
CA GLU A 190 -2.16 6.58 4.11
C GLU A 190 -1.25 5.41 3.74
N THR A 191 -1.79 4.20 3.84
CA THR A 191 -1.15 2.96 3.48
C THR A 191 -2.16 2.11 2.73
N ALA A 192 -1.77 1.57 1.58
CA ALA A 192 -2.66 0.78 0.75
C ALA A 192 -1.89 -0.34 0.05
N TYR A 193 -2.63 -1.24 -0.58
CA TYR A 193 -2.09 -2.18 -1.54
C TYR A 193 -2.70 -1.89 -2.91
N ASP A 194 -1.83 -1.82 -3.92
CA ASP A 194 -2.17 -1.74 -5.32
C ASP A 194 -2.17 -3.15 -5.92
N PHE A 195 -3.24 -3.48 -6.62
CA PHE A 195 -3.54 -4.79 -7.19
C PHE A 195 -3.54 -4.66 -8.71
N TYR A 196 -2.49 -5.19 -9.33
CA TYR A 196 -2.24 -5.11 -10.76
C TYR A 196 -2.72 -6.36 -11.47
N PHE A 197 -3.44 -6.16 -12.57
CA PHE A 197 -3.98 -7.24 -13.39
C PHE A 197 -3.19 -7.34 -14.68
N GLU A 198 -2.75 -8.56 -15.01
CA GLU A 198 -2.12 -8.89 -16.28
C GLU A 198 -2.90 -10.01 -16.95
N ASN A 199 -3.19 -9.87 -18.24
CA ASN A 199 -3.97 -10.86 -18.99
C ASN A 199 -5.31 -11.22 -18.31
N GLY A 200 -5.93 -10.24 -17.65
CA GLY A 200 -7.23 -10.39 -16.96
C GLY A 200 -7.18 -11.14 -15.63
N ARG A 201 -6.00 -11.34 -15.04
CA ARG A 201 -5.83 -11.98 -13.73
C ARG A 201 -4.94 -11.15 -12.82
N LEU A 202 -5.24 -11.17 -11.53
CA LEU A 202 -4.40 -10.57 -10.49
C LEU A 202 -3.02 -11.22 -10.57
N ALA A 203 -2.02 -10.40 -10.89
CA ALA A 203 -0.66 -10.85 -11.15
C ALA A 203 0.32 -10.33 -10.11
N HIS A 204 0.11 -9.11 -9.62
CA HIS A 204 1.06 -8.44 -8.75
C HIS A 204 0.35 -7.55 -7.74
N ILE A 205 0.92 -7.49 -6.54
CA ILE A 205 0.47 -6.63 -5.46
C ILE A 205 1.67 -5.80 -5.00
N ALA A 206 1.48 -4.49 -4.85
CA ALA A 206 2.49 -3.58 -4.30
C ALA A 206 1.92 -2.79 -3.14
N TYR A 207 2.70 -2.61 -2.09
CA TYR A 207 2.38 -1.67 -1.05
C TYR A 207 2.56 -0.25 -1.58
N TRP A 208 1.55 0.57 -1.34
CA TRP A 208 1.55 1.98 -1.68
C TRP A 208 1.49 2.81 -0.39
N ILE A 209 2.23 3.91 -0.43
CA ILE A 209 2.29 4.89 0.65
C ILE A 209 1.72 6.19 0.11
N GLY A 210 0.66 6.66 0.75
CA GLY A 210 0.19 8.02 0.58
C GLY A 210 1.18 8.98 1.24
N CYS A 211 1.67 9.93 0.45
CA CYS A 211 1.95 11.24 0.99
C CYS A 211 0.60 11.95 1.09
#